data_AF-A0A6I5NH26-F1
#
_entry.id   AF-A0A6I5NH26-F1
#
_cell.length_a   1.000
_cell.length_b   1.000
_cell.length_c   1.000
_cell.angle_alpha   90.00
_cell.angle_beta   90.00
_cell.angle_gamma   90.00
#
_symmetry.space_group_name_H-M   'P 1'
#
loop_
_entity.id
_entity.type
_entity.pdbx_description
1 polymer ?
#
loop_
_entity_poly.entity_id
_entity_poly.type
_entity_poly.pdbx_seq_one_letter_code
_entity_poly.pdbx_strand_id
1 'polypeptide(L)'
;MAGEKEQGERKRWWTQRRLAIAGAAVAVVLVMSWGIYEASDNSDQVAEAKSTCLEAADAARVAANQYNSLYVGDATTAAQIGSDDVSDPAVLTALSDAMDAETPANVVCKADSTSGYESETSQLNENTDWYNTHYASLKKAVDAVMDAKK
;
A
#
# COMPACT_ATOMS: atom_id res chain seq x y z
N MET A 1 49.85 -11.84 -20.09
CA MET A 1 48.67 -11.16 -20.65
C MET A 1 47.41 -11.82 -20.07
N ALA A 2 47.10 -11.55 -18.79
CA ALA A 2 46.01 -12.23 -18.07
C ALA A 2 45.16 -11.27 -17.20
N GLY A 3 45.36 -9.95 -17.33
CA GLY A 3 44.67 -8.94 -16.50
C GLY A 3 43.54 -8.18 -17.21
N GLU A 4 43.42 -8.27 -18.53
CA GLU A 4 42.41 -7.51 -19.29
C GLU A 4 41.09 -8.26 -19.51
N LYS A 5 41.10 -9.60 -19.47
CA LYS A 5 39.87 -10.39 -19.69
C LYS A 5 38.93 -10.37 -18.48
N GLU A 6 39.46 -10.40 -17.26
CA GLU A 6 38.62 -10.39 -16.03
C GLU A 6 37.95 -9.04 -15.76
N GLN A 7 38.51 -7.92 -16.21
CA GLN A 7 37.86 -6.61 -16.03
C GLN A 7 36.68 -6.40 -16.99
N GLY A 8 36.74 -6.97 -18.20
CA GLY A 8 35.65 -6.90 -19.18
C GLY A 8 34.40 -7.65 -18.72
N GLU A 9 34.56 -8.86 -18.18
CA GLU A 9 33.43 -9.66 -17.67
C GLU A 9 32.86 -9.08 -16.37
N ARG A 10 33.72 -8.55 -15.49
CA ARG A 10 33.25 -7.85 -14.29
C ARG A 10 32.49 -6.56 -14.60
N LYS A 11 32.78 -5.82 -15.68
CA LYS A 11 31.93 -4.68 -16.06
C LYS A 11 30.59 -5.11 -16.66
N ARG A 12 30.59 -6.23 -17.40
CA ARG A 12 29.41 -6.73 -18.13
C ARG A 12 28.33 -7.26 -17.18
N TRP A 13 28.67 -7.96 -16.09
CA TRP A 13 27.67 -8.43 -15.12
C TRP A 13 27.03 -7.29 -14.30
N TRP A 14 27.77 -6.25 -13.92
CA TRP A 14 27.21 -5.08 -13.23
C TRP A 14 26.28 -4.26 -14.14
N THR A 15 26.61 -4.18 -15.43
CA THR A 15 25.80 -3.41 -16.40
C THR A 15 24.51 -4.14 -16.78
N GLN A 16 24.55 -5.47 -16.91
CA GLN A 16 23.34 -6.28 -17.19
C GLN A 16 22.38 -6.35 -16.00
N ARG A 17 22.87 -6.42 -14.75
CA ARG A 17 21.99 -6.40 -13.56
C ARG A 17 21.29 -5.06 -13.36
N ARG A 18 21.97 -3.94 -13.68
CA ARG A 18 21.36 -2.60 -13.63
C ARG A 18 20.30 -2.39 -14.70
N LEU A 19 20.49 -2.94 -15.90
CA LEU A 19 19.49 -2.91 -16.97
C LEU A 19 18.28 -3.81 -16.69
N ALA A 20 18.47 -4.94 -16.00
CA ALA A 20 17.34 -5.79 -15.58
C ALA A 20 16.48 -5.13 -14.47
N ILE A 21 17.10 -4.42 -13.53
CA ILE A 21 16.38 -3.71 -12.46
C ILE A 21 15.70 -2.44 -12.99
N ALA A 22 16.29 -1.76 -13.99
CA ALA A 22 15.65 -0.63 -14.66
C ALA A 22 14.52 -1.05 -15.64
N GLY A 23 14.55 -2.28 -16.17
CA GLY A 23 13.50 -2.81 -17.05
C GLY A 23 12.24 -3.29 -16.31
N ALA A 24 12.37 -3.70 -15.05
CA ALA A 24 11.23 -4.15 -14.24
C ALA A 24 10.42 -2.99 -13.61
N ALA A 25 11.00 -1.79 -13.52
CA ALA A 25 10.34 -0.62 -12.92
C ALA A 25 9.60 0.28 -13.94
N VAL A 26 9.74 0.04 -15.25
CA VAL A 26 9.09 0.85 -16.31
C VAL A 26 7.95 0.10 -17.02
N ALA A 27 7.76 -1.19 -16.74
CA ALA A 27 6.69 -1.99 -17.34
C ALA A 27 5.28 -1.77 -16.70
N VAL A 28 5.17 -0.97 -15.63
CA VAL A 28 3.88 -0.70 -14.97
C VAL A 28 3.22 0.62 -15.46
N VAL A 29 3.90 1.43 -16.28
CA VAL A 29 3.42 2.79 -16.63
C VAL A 29 2.87 2.92 -18.07
N LEU A 30 2.89 1.86 -18.90
CA LEU A 30 2.53 1.96 -20.33
C LEU A 30 1.26 1.19 -20.73
N VAL A 31 0.14 1.39 -20.02
CA VAL A 31 -1.20 0.92 -20.46
C VAL A 31 -2.25 2.03 -20.45
N MET A 32 -1.87 3.32 -20.39
CA MET A 32 -2.83 4.41 -20.15
C MET A 32 -2.94 5.44 -21.29
N SER A 33 -2.71 5.06 -22.54
CA SER A 33 -2.99 6.00 -23.63
C SER A 33 -3.18 5.30 -24.98
N TRP A 34 -4.33 4.67 -25.18
CA TRP A 34 -4.99 4.58 -26.50
C TRP A 34 -6.46 4.20 -26.32
N GLY A 35 -7.36 5.16 -26.52
CA GLY A 35 -8.80 4.91 -26.49
C GLY A 35 -9.66 6.15 -26.21
N ILE A 36 -9.39 7.31 -26.84
CA ILE A 36 -10.41 8.38 -26.91
C ILE A 36 -11.09 8.28 -28.29
N TYR A 37 -11.99 7.30 -28.41
CA TYR A 37 -12.96 7.13 -29.48
C TYR A 37 -14.01 6.19 -28.85
N GLU A 38 -15.29 6.52 -28.62
CA GLU A 38 -16.20 7.47 -29.26
C GLU A 38 -17.24 7.96 -28.24
N ALA A 39 -17.76 9.17 -28.49
CA ALA A 39 -18.91 9.71 -27.82
C ALA A 39 -20.20 9.03 -28.32
N SER A 40 -20.80 8.16 -27.51
CA SER A 40 -22.23 7.86 -27.54
C SER A 40 -22.70 7.35 -26.17
N ASP A 41 -23.59 8.11 -25.53
CA ASP A 41 -24.12 8.00 -24.16
C ASP A 41 -23.10 8.10 -23.01
N ASN A 42 -22.68 9.35 -22.79
CA ASN A 42 -21.79 9.78 -21.72
C ASN A 42 -22.41 9.65 -20.32
N SER A 43 -23.74 9.52 -20.18
CA SER A 43 -24.41 9.44 -18.87
C SER A 43 -24.23 8.07 -18.23
N ASP A 44 -24.37 7.01 -19.01
CA ASP A 44 -24.45 5.64 -18.48
C ASP A 44 -23.07 5.15 -18.08
N GLN A 45 -22.05 5.45 -18.90
CA GLN A 45 -20.65 5.16 -18.57
C GLN A 45 -20.15 5.96 -17.36
N VAL A 46 -20.56 7.23 -17.22
CA VAL A 46 -20.21 8.03 -16.02
C VAL A 46 -20.94 7.53 -14.78
N ALA A 47 -22.20 7.10 -14.91
CA ALA A 47 -22.95 6.50 -13.81
C ALA A 47 -22.36 5.17 -13.36
N GLU A 48 -21.92 4.33 -14.31
CA GLU A 48 -21.21 3.08 -14.02
C GLU A 48 -19.88 3.35 -13.30
N ALA A 49 -19.04 4.24 -13.86
CA ALA A 49 -17.76 4.60 -13.24
C ALA A 49 -17.93 5.17 -11.82
N LYS A 50 -18.96 5.99 -11.62
CA LYS A 50 -19.35 6.47 -10.29
C LYS A 50 -19.73 5.33 -9.36
N SER A 51 -20.53 4.38 -9.83
CA SER A 51 -20.93 3.21 -9.03
C SER A 51 -19.71 2.38 -8.61
N THR A 52 -18.78 2.11 -9.53
CA THR A 52 -17.53 1.41 -9.23
C THR A 52 -16.67 2.18 -8.22
N CYS A 53 -16.58 3.51 -8.37
CA CYS A 53 -15.88 4.34 -7.39
C CYS A 53 -16.53 4.23 -6.01
N LEU A 54 -17.87 4.27 -5.92
CA LEU A 54 -18.58 4.14 -4.64
C LEU A 54 -18.37 2.77 -3.99
N GLU A 55 -18.29 1.70 -4.78
CA GLU A 55 -17.93 0.36 -4.28
C GLU A 55 -16.51 0.34 -3.71
N ALA A 56 -15.54 0.88 -4.44
CA ALA A 56 -14.16 1.01 -3.97
C ALA A 56 -14.07 1.90 -2.71
N ALA A 57 -14.88 2.95 -2.62
CA ALA A 57 -14.96 3.81 -1.45
C ALA A 57 -15.50 3.08 -0.23
N ASP A 58 -16.52 2.22 -0.41
CA ASP A 58 -17.03 1.40 0.69
C ASP A 58 -16.01 0.35 1.13
N ALA A 59 -15.32 -0.30 0.20
CA ALA A 59 -14.24 -1.24 0.52
C ALA A 59 -13.11 -0.55 1.33
N ALA A 60 -12.65 0.62 0.86
CA ALA A 60 -11.65 1.42 1.57
C ALA A 60 -12.13 1.84 2.96
N ARG A 61 -13.40 2.25 3.09
CA ARG A 61 -14.01 2.60 4.39
C ARG A 61 -14.05 1.40 5.33
N VAL A 62 -14.42 0.22 4.84
CA VAL A 62 -14.44 -1.02 5.63
C VAL A 62 -13.05 -1.40 6.11
N ALA A 63 -12.04 -1.33 5.25
CA ALA A 63 -10.64 -1.59 5.61
C ALA A 63 -10.11 -0.56 6.64
N ALA A 64 -10.39 0.73 6.42
CA ALA A 64 -10.03 1.79 7.36
C ALA A 64 -10.66 1.59 8.74
N ASN A 65 -11.93 1.19 8.80
CA ASN A 65 -12.61 0.92 10.07
C ASN A 65 -12.01 -0.27 10.83
N GLN A 66 -11.62 -1.33 10.13
CA GLN A 66 -10.96 -2.48 10.74
C GLN A 66 -9.59 -2.09 11.31
N TYR A 67 -8.78 -1.35 10.53
CA TYR A 67 -7.51 -0.78 10.99
C TYR A 67 -7.70 0.09 12.23
N ASN A 68 -8.62 1.06 12.16
CA ASN A 68 -8.84 2.00 13.26
C ASN A 68 -9.37 1.30 14.51
N SER A 69 -10.25 0.30 14.37
CA SER A 69 -10.74 -0.50 15.51
C SER A 69 -9.61 -1.24 16.23
N LEU A 70 -8.66 -1.79 15.48
CA LEU A 70 -7.47 -2.42 16.05
C LEU A 70 -6.55 -1.39 16.71
N TYR A 71 -6.33 -0.25 16.04
CA TYR A 71 -5.47 0.82 16.52
C TYR A 71 -5.93 1.39 17.86
N VAL A 72 -7.20 1.82 17.94
CA VAL A 72 -7.78 2.42 19.16
C VAL A 72 -8.11 1.39 20.24
N GLY A 73 -8.17 0.10 19.88
CA GLY A 73 -8.45 -1.02 20.78
C GLY A 73 -7.17 -1.69 21.25
N ASP A 74 -6.87 -2.86 20.68
CA ASP A 74 -5.81 -3.74 21.16
C ASP A 74 -4.42 -3.10 21.05
N ALA A 75 -4.14 -2.31 20.01
CA ALA A 75 -2.84 -1.65 19.87
C ALA A 75 -2.61 -0.58 20.94
N THR A 76 -3.60 0.26 21.21
CA THR A 76 -3.54 1.24 22.32
C THR A 76 -3.45 0.54 23.68
N THR A 77 -4.07 -0.63 23.83
CA THR A 77 -3.94 -1.44 25.06
C THR A 77 -2.55 -2.05 25.19
N ALA A 78 -1.98 -2.58 24.11
CA ALA A 78 -0.63 -3.13 24.07
C ALA A 78 0.44 -2.05 24.31
N ALA A 79 0.23 -0.84 23.80
CA ALA A 79 1.13 0.29 23.98
C ALA A 79 1.24 0.78 25.44
N GLN A 80 0.31 0.38 26.31
CA GLN A 80 0.38 0.65 27.75
C GLN A 80 1.28 -0.33 28.52
N ILE A 81 1.70 -1.43 27.89
CA ILE A 81 2.58 -2.42 28.51
C ILE A 81 4.01 -1.84 28.59
N GLY A 82 4.59 -1.86 29.79
CA GLY A 82 5.94 -1.34 30.03
C GLY A 82 7.03 -2.32 29.61
N SER A 83 8.26 -1.82 29.44
CA SER A 83 9.43 -2.64 29.11
C SER A 83 9.75 -3.71 30.15
N ASP A 84 9.41 -3.47 31.42
CA ASP A 84 9.66 -4.41 32.50
C ASP A 84 8.68 -5.60 32.48
N ASP A 85 7.49 -5.39 31.90
CA ASP A 85 6.39 -6.36 31.81
C ASP A 85 6.54 -7.32 30.62
N VAL A 86 7.50 -7.08 29.73
CA VAL A 86 7.79 -7.94 28.57
C VAL A 86 9.14 -8.62 28.69
N SER A 87 9.24 -9.83 28.14
CA SER A 87 10.47 -10.61 28.06
C SER A 87 11.45 -10.08 27.02
N ASP A 88 10.96 -9.44 25.97
CA ASP A 88 11.76 -8.77 24.93
C ASP A 88 11.25 -7.33 24.73
N PRO A 89 11.97 -6.29 25.20
CA PRO A 89 11.58 -4.90 25.00
C PRO A 89 11.51 -4.45 23.54
N ALA A 90 12.16 -5.16 22.60
CA ALA A 90 12.14 -4.79 21.18
C ALA A 90 10.73 -4.88 20.56
N VAL A 91 9.84 -5.71 21.12
CA VAL A 91 8.44 -5.83 20.67
C VAL A 91 7.65 -4.53 20.86
N LEU A 92 7.99 -3.72 21.88
CA LEU A 92 7.35 -2.43 22.12
C LEU A 92 7.79 -1.38 21.09
N THR A 93 9.06 -1.44 20.64
CA THR A 93 9.54 -0.59 19.54
C THR A 93 8.85 -0.95 18.23
N ALA A 94 8.74 -2.24 17.91
CA ALA A 94 8.04 -2.70 16.72
C ALA A 94 6.54 -2.31 16.73
N LEU A 95 5.90 -2.32 17.90
CA LEU A 95 4.53 -1.81 18.04
C LEU A 95 4.47 -0.31 17.77
N SER A 96 5.37 0.49 18.35
CA SER A 96 5.42 1.94 18.09
C SER A 96 5.60 2.24 16.61
N ASP A 97 6.56 1.59 15.95
CA ASP A 97 6.84 1.78 14.52
C ASP A 97 5.61 1.44 13.65
N ALA A 98 4.86 0.40 14.03
CA ALA A 98 3.62 0.02 13.33
C ALA A 98 2.46 1.01 13.57
N MET A 99 2.43 1.66 14.73
CA MET A 99 1.44 2.67 15.09
C MET A 99 1.74 4.06 14.50
N ASP A 100 2.99 4.35 14.17
CA ASP A 100 3.42 5.62 13.56
C ASP A 100 3.23 5.65 12.03
N ALA A 101 2.59 4.64 11.45
CA ALA A 101 2.33 4.58 10.02
C ALA A 101 1.40 5.72 9.55
N GLU A 102 1.86 6.49 8.55
CA GLU A 102 1.08 7.60 7.99
C GLU A 102 -0.10 7.08 7.14
N THR A 103 -1.32 7.43 7.57
CA THR A 103 -2.54 7.01 6.88
C THR A 103 -2.71 7.71 5.53
N PRO A 104 -3.30 7.04 4.53
CA PRO A 104 -3.45 7.61 3.21
C PRO A 104 -4.49 8.74 3.20
N ALA A 105 -4.40 9.60 2.17
CA ALA A 105 -5.33 10.70 1.98
C ALA A 105 -6.77 10.20 1.78
N ASN A 106 -7.74 10.98 2.28
CA ASN A 106 -9.15 10.69 2.07
C ASN A 106 -9.53 11.01 0.61
N VAL A 107 -10.08 10.00 -0.07
CA VAL A 107 -10.58 10.11 -1.44
C VAL A 107 -12.09 10.00 -1.41
N VAL A 108 -12.75 10.88 -2.15
CA VAL A 108 -14.21 10.90 -2.30
C VAL A 108 -14.57 10.82 -3.77
N CYS A 109 -15.58 10.04 -4.12
CA CYS A 109 -16.06 9.88 -5.49
C CYS A 109 -16.87 11.10 -5.94
N LYS A 110 -16.19 12.13 -6.45
CA LYS A 110 -16.81 13.41 -6.83
C LYS A 110 -16.42 13.91 -8.22
N ALA A 111 -15.73 13.10 -9.02
CA ALA A 111 -15.41 13.45 -10.39
C ALA A 111 -16.67 13.67 -11.26
N ASP A 112 -16.51 14.40 -12.37
CA ASP A 112 -17.58 14.65 -13.35
C ASP A 112 -17.37 13.87 -14.67
N SER A 113 -16.34 13.02 -14.73
CA SER A 113 -15.98 12.26 -15.93
C SER A 113 -15.57 10.82 -15.56
N THR A 114 -15.74 9.90 -16.51
CA THR A 114 -15.34 8.50 -16.37
C THR A 114 -13.88 8.37 -15.93
N SER A 115 -12.95 9.04 -16.61
CA SER A 115 -11.52 8.99 -16.27
C SER A 115 -11.21 9.58 -14.88
N GLY A 116 -11.97 10.59 -14.46
CA GLY A 116 -11.88 11.11 -13.09
C GLY A 116 -12.32 10.08 -12.05
N TYR A 117 -13.45 9.39 -12.27
CA TYR A 117 -13.90 8.33 -11.38
C TYR A 117 -12.95 7.13 -11.37
N GLU A 118 -12.38 6.75 -12.52
CA GLU A 118 -11.37 5.68 -12.60
C GLU A 118 -10.11 6.05 -11.81
N SER A 119 -9.66 7.30 -11.88
CA SER A 119 -8.52 7.78 -11.09
C SER A 119 -8.79 7.82 -9.59
N GLU A 120 -10.00 8.25 -9.17
CA GLU A 120 -10.43 8.20 -7.77
C GLU A 120 -10.54 6.74 -7.28
N THR A 121 -11.06 5.84 -8.12
CA THR A 121 -11.14 4.39 -7.86
C THR A 121 -9.77 3.77 -7.64
N SER A 122 -8.77 4.11 -8.49
CA SER A 122 -7.40 3.62 -8.32
C SER A 122 -6.81 4.02 -6.97
N GLN A 123 -6.97 5.29 -6.59
CA GLN A 123 -6.49 5.78 -5.28
C GLN A 123 -7.22 5.10 -4.11
N LEU A 124 -8.53 4.82 -4.24
CA LEU A 124 -9.28 4.08 -3.24
C LEU A 124 -8.81 2.62 -3.09
N ASN A 125 -8.42 1.98 -4.19
CA ASN A 125 -7.83 0.65 -4.15
C ASN A 125 -6.45 0.68 -3.47
N GLU A 126 -5.60 1.67 -3.81
CA GLU A 126 -4.33 1.88 -3.12
C GLU A 126 -4.52 2.11 -1.61
N ASN A 127 -5.53 2.89 -1.22
CA ASN A 127 -5.90 3.08 0.18
C ASN A 127 -6.30 1.76 0.83
N THR A 128 -7.11 0.94 0.15
CA THR A 128 -7.57 -0.35 0.65
C THR A 128 -6.39 -1.30 0.89
N ASP A 129 -5.46 -1.38 -0.07
CA ASP A 129 -4.27 -2.23 0.04
C ASP A 129 -3.34 -1.76 1.17
N TRP A 130 -3.18 -0.45 1.33
CA TRP A 130 -2.47 0.14 2.46
C TRP A 130 -3.10 -0.30 3.79
N TYR A 131 -4.42 -0.11 3.96
CA TYR A 131 -5.10 -0.47 5.22
C TYR A 131 -4.98 -1.96 5.53
N ASN A 132 -5.11 -2.83 4.53
CA ASN A 132 -4.98 -4.28 4.73
C ASN A 132 -3.55 -4.67 5.16
N THR A 133 -2.54 -4.10 4.49
CA THR A 133 -1.13 -4.36 4.80
C THR A 133 -0.76 -3.86 6.20
N HIS A 134 -1.19 -2.65 6.53
CA HIS A 134 -0.90 -2.03 7.83
C HIS A 134 -1.73 -2.64 8.96
N TYR A 135 -2.96 -3.10 8.71
CA TYR A 135 -3.72 -3.89 9.68
C TYR A 135 -2.99 -5.18 10.05
N ALA A 136 -2.52 -5.94 9.05
CA ALA A 136 -1.80 -7.19 9.31
C ALA A 136 -0.50 -6.95 10.09
N SER A 137 0.23 -5.88 9.74
CA SER A 137 1.48 -5.50 10.40
C SER A 137 1.25 -5.06 11.85
N LEU A 138 0.24 -4.19 12.08
CA LEU A 138 -0.16 -3.74 13.40
C LEU A 138 -0.63 -4.92 14.26
N LYS A 139 -1.49 -5.79 13.71
CA LYS A 139 -1.98 -6.97 14.44
C LYS A 139 -0.83 -7.87 14.87
N LYS A 140 0.12 -8.12 13.98
CA LYS A 140 1.31 -8.92 14.31
C LYS A 140 2.14 -8.29 15.43
N ALA A 141 2.31 -6.97 15.43
CA ALA A 141 3.03 -6.29 16.49
C ALA A 141 2.29 -6.36 17.84
N VAL A 142 0.97 -6.18 17.83
CA VAL A 142 0.12 -6.37 19.01
C VAL A 142 0.24 -7.78 19.57
N ASP A 143 0.08 -8.80 18.72
CA ASP A 143 0.19 -10.20 19.12
C ASP A 143 1.59 -10.49 19.72
N ALA A 144 2.65 -9.94 19.12
CA ALA A 144 4.02 -10.10 19.64
C ALA A 144 4.22 -9.47 21.03
N VAL A 145 3.62 -8.31 21.31
CA VAL A 145 3.65 -7.71 22.65
C VAL A 145 2.92 -8.58 23.66
N MET A 146 1.75 -9.12 23.29
CA MET A 146 0.95 -9.98 24.18
C MET A 146 1.65 -11.31 24.46
N ASP A 147 2.29 -11.91 23.45
CA ASP A 147 3.07 -13.14 23.59
C ASP A 147 4.33 -12.95 24.43
N ALA A 148 4.94 -11.75 24.39
CA ALA A 148 6.14 -11.42 25.15
C ALA A 148 5.84 -11.06 26.62
N LYS A 149 4.57 -10.88 27.00
CA LYS A 149 4.15 -10.47 28.35
C LYS A 149 4.52 -11.53 29.40
N LYS A 150 5.04 -11.08 30.54
CA LYS A 150 5.41 -11.90 31.70
C LYS A 150 4.25 -12.12 32.67
#